data_AF-A0A917U4K2-F1
#
_entry.id   AF-A0A917U4K2-F1
#
_cell.length_a   1.000
_cell.length_b   1.000
_cell.length_c   1.000
_cell.angle_alpha   90.00
_cell.angle_beta   90.00
_cell.angle_gamma   90.00
#
_symmetry.space_group_name_H-M   'P 1'
#
loop_
_entity.id
_entity.type
_entity.pdbx_description
1 polymer ?
#
loop_
_entity_poly.entity_id
_entity_poly.type
_entity_poly.pdbx_seq_one_letter_code
_entity_poly.pdbx_strand_id
1 'polypeptide(L)'
;MERPELVAEVDRAWTRPVVLTPVFALISLVGGALPSFSMRANLLVLGAGGALAWLGLSTAVQRRPTPARLPRAAAWWLVPLLLFGAVEGVTFLIGTDAYPTLSRLADPVLEHYLARAAAYFGWLWAFWAMVRR
;
A
#
# COMPACT_ATOMS: atom_id res chain seq x y z
N MET A 1 9.38 16.69 43.97
CA MET A 1 9.56 16.69 42.50
C MET A 1 9.15 15.32 42.00
N GLU A 2 7.90 15.19 41.54
CA GLU A 2 7.42 13.94 40.94
C GLU A 2 8.08 13.78 39.57
N ARG A 3 8.87 12.72 39.44
CA ARG A 3 9.52 12.33 38.19
C ARG A 3 8.39 11.79 37.30
N PRO A 4 8.15 12.32 36.09
CA PRO A 4 7.19 11.71 35.20
C PRO A 4 7.70 10.30 34.93
N GLU A 5 6.89 9.29 35.26
CA GLU A 5 7.14 7.92 34.88
C GLU A 5 7.37 7.92 33.37
N LEU A 6 8.59 7.55 32.96
CA LEU A 6 8.85 7.15 31.59
C LEU A 6 7.90 6.00 31.31
N VAL A 7 6.77 6.29 30.67
CA VAL A 7 5.91 5.28 30.06
C VAL A 7 6.84 4.52 29.13
N ALA A 8 7.26 3.32 29.57
CA ALA A 8 8.17 2.48 28.81
C ALA A 8 7.56 2.33 27.43
N GLU A 9 8.24 2.88 26.44
CA GLU A 9 7.86 2.78 25.05
C GLU A 9 7.79 1.28 24.73
N VAL A 10 6.57 0.76 24.58
CA VAL A 10 6.35 -0.68 24.46
C VAL A 10 6.90 -1.11 23.09
N ASP A 11 8.13 -1.60 23.08
CA ASP A 11 8.74 -2.25 21.92
C ASP A 11 7.95 -3.53 21.63
N ARG A 12 7.01 -3.43 20.71
CA ARG A 12 6.16 -4.54 20.31
C ARG A 12 6.93 -5.39 19.31
N ALA A 13 7.35 -6.59 19.70
CA ALA A 13 8.14 -7.48 18.84
C ALA A 13 7.53 -7.72 17.43
N TRP A 14 6.19 -7.65 17.29
CA TRP A 14 5.52 -7.79 15.99
C TRP A 14 5.73 -6.62 15.04
N THR A 15 6.15 -5.44 15.51
CA THR A 15 6.49 -4.29 14.65
C THR A 15 7.89 -4.41 14.07
N ARG A 16 8.67 -5.43 14.43
CA ARG A 16 10.04 -5.56 13.93
C ARG A 16 10.02 -5.97 12.45
N PRO A 17 10.89 -5.38 11.60
CA PRO A 17 10.98 -5.75 10.19
C PRO A 17 11.21 -7.24 9.97
N VAL A 18 11.98 -7.89 10.84
CA VAL A 18 12.24 -9.34 10.77
C VAL A 18 10.96 -10.19 10.90
N VAL A 19 9.92 -9.66 11.56
CA VAL A 19 8.62 -10.34 11.73
C VAL A 19 7.66 -9.96 10.60
N LEU A 20 7.58 -8.67 10.23
CA LEU A 20 6.63 -8.22 9.22
C LEU A 20 7.04 -8.54 7.79
N THR A 21 8.34 -8.57 7.46
CA THR A 21 8.80 -8.87 6.10
C THR A 21 8.36 -10.27 5.65
N PRO A 22 8.55 -11.34 6.46
CA PRO A 22 8.03 -12.66 6.11
C PRO A 22 6.50 -12.71 6.01
N VAL A 23 5.79 -12.02 6.93
CA VAL A 23 4.32 -11.95 6.88
C VAL A 23 3.84 -11.30 5.59
N PHE A 24 4.44 -10.18 5.19
CA PHE A 24 4.13 -9.54 3.92
C PHE A 24 4.46 -10.44 2.73
N ALA A 25 5.59 -11.14 2.76
CA ALA A 25 5.95 -12.09 1.71
C ALA A 25 4.89 -13.19 1.57
N LEU A 26 4.44 -13.78 2.67
CA LEU A 26 3.38 -14.81 2.66
C LEU A 26 2.05 -14.25 2.12
N ILE A 27 1.60 -13.09 2.61
CA ILE A 27 0.38 -12.43 2.11
C ILE A 27 0.49 -12.16 0.61
N SER A 28 1.67 -11.74 0.16
CA SER A 28 1.93 -11.40 -1.25
C SER A 28 1.96 -12.61 -2.16
N LEU A 29 2.54 -13.73 -1.70
CA LEU A 29 2.51 -15.00 -2.43
C LEU A 29 1.08 -15.54 -2.56
N VAL A 30 0.27 -15.39 -1.50
CA VAL A 30 -1.17 -15.72 -1.55
C VAL A 30 -1.90 -14.79 -2.52
N GLY A 31 -1.70 -13.47 -2.40
CA GLY A 31 -2.33 -12.48 -3.27
C GLY A 31 -1.97 -12.67 -4.75
N GLY A 32 -0.72 -13.01 -5.05
CA GLY A 32 -0.27 -13.32 -6.41
C GLY A 32 -0.98 -14.52 -7.03
N ALA A 33 -1.39 -15.51 -6.22
CA ALA A 33 -2.10 -16.70 -6.69
C ALA A 33 -3.60 -16.46 -6.95
N LEU A 34 -4.17 -15.36 -6.44
CA LEU A 34 -5.58 -15.04 -6.60
C LEU A 34 -5.83 -14.37 -7.96
N PRO A 35 -6.82 -14.81 -8.75
CA PRO A 35 -7.19 -14.12 -9.98
C PRO A 35 -7.57 -12.66 -9.74
N SER A 36 -7.11 -11.77 -10.62
CA SER A 36 -7.46 -10.35 -10.61
C SER A 36 -8.98 -10.16 -10.58
N PHE A 37 -9.45 -9.18 -9.81
CA PHE A 37 -10.89 -8.86 -9.63
C PHE A 37 -11.78 -9.98 -9.10
N SER A 38 -11.21 -11.11 -8.65
CA SER A 38 -11.99 -12.15 -7.96
C SER A 38 -12.45 -11.69 -6.58
N MET A 39 -13.55 -12.26 -6.09
CA MET A 39 -14.04 -12.02 -4.72
C MET A 39 -12.93 -12.26 -3.68
N ARG A 40 -12.14 -13.31 -3.84
CA ARG A 40 -11.04 -13.65 -2.93
C ARG A 40 -9.95 -12.58 -2.92
N ALA A 41 -9.57 -12.07 -4.10
CA ALA A 41 -8.61 -10.98 -4.21
C ALA A 41 -9.14 -9.70 -3.56
N ASN A 42 -10.42 -9.37 -3.77
CA ASN A 42 -11.05 -8.21 -3.15
C ASN A 42 -11.06 -8.32 -1.61
N LEU A 43 -11.42 -9.48 -1.06
CA LEU A 43 -11.39 -9.72 0.39
C LEU A 43 -9.98 -9.56 0.96
N LEU A 44 -8.96 -10.08 0.26
CA LEU A 44 -7.56 -9.93 0.67
C LEU A 44 -7.16 -8.45 0.68
N VAL A 45 -7.45 -7.71 -0.39
CA VAL A 45 -7.11 -6.28 -0.52
C VAL A 45 -7.82 -5.45 0.54
N LEU A 46 -9.12 -5.67 0.76
CA LEU A 46 -9.89 -4.95 1.77
C LEU A 46 -9.43 -5.30 3.18
N GLY A 47 -9.17 -6.58 3.46
CA GLY A 47 -8.68 -7.02 4.77
C GLY A 47 -7.29 -6.49 5.09
N ALA A 48 -6.34 -6.65 4.16
CA ALA A 48 -4.99 -6.13 4.30
C ALA A 48 -5.00 -4.60 4.36
N GLY A 49 -5.65 -3.93 3.40
CA GLY A 49 -5.74 -2.48 3.34
C GLY A 49 -6.44 -1.87 4.56
N GLY A 50 -7.51 -2.51 5.05
CA GLY A 50 -8.19 -2.11 6.28
C GLY A 50 -7.29 -2.27 7.51
N ALA A 51 -6.53 -3.36 7.61
CA ALA A 51 -5.55 -3.53 8.66
C ALA A 51 -4.44 -2.46 8.59
N LEU A 52 -3.91 -2.15 7.40
CA LEU A 52 -2.94 -1.07 7.21
C LEU A 52 -3.54 0.29 7.61
N ALA A 53 -4.76 0.60 7.18
CA ALA A 53 -5.44 1.84 7.55
C ALA A 53 -5.62 1.96 9.07
N TRP A 54 -6.05 0.88 9.73
CA TRP A 54 -6.20 0.84 11.18
C TRP A 54 -4.85 1.01 11.90
N LEU A 55 -3.78 0.37 11.43
CA LEU A 55 -2.42 0.56 11.95
C LEU A 55 -1.93 2.00 11.76
N GLY A 56 -2.23 2.61 10.62
CA GLY A 56 -1.88 3.99 10.29
C GLY A 56 -2.69 5.03 11.07
N LEU A 57 -3.89 4.70 11.56
CA LEU A 57 -4.76 5.59 12.33
C LEU A 57 -4.64 5.38 13.85
N SER A 58 -4.25 4.20 14.30
CA SER A 58 -4.04 3.89 15.72
C SER A 58 -2.64 4.29 16.23
N THR A 59 -2.48 4.44 17.54
CA THR A 59 -1.16 4.59 18.20
C THR A 59 -0.43 3.24 18.29
N ALA A 60 -0.85 2.23 17.52
CA ALA A 60 -0.36 0.88 17.67
C ALA A 60 1.09 0.69 17.17
N VAL A 61 1.56 1.59 16.31
CA VAL A 61 2.92 1.61 15.76
C VAL A 61 3.53 2.98 16.01
N GLN A 62 4.81 3.02 16.40
CA GLN A 62 5.57 4.26 16.47
C GLN A 62 5.72 4.86 15.07
N ARG A 63 5.06 6.00 14.85
CA ARG A 63 5.05 6.66 13.54
C ARG A 63 6.27 7.52 13.35
N ARG A 64 6.80 7.53 12.12
CA ARG A 64 7.75 8.55 11.69
C ARG A 64 7.13 9.95 11.86
N PRO A 65 7.87 10.93 12.40
CA PRO A 65 7.36 12.29 12.50
C PRO A 65 6.95 12.79 11.12
N THR A 66 5.70 13.23 10.99
CA THR A 66 5.17 13.78 9.73
C THR A 66 5.92 15.07 9.41
N PRO A 67 6.41 15.25 8.18
CA PRO A 67 7.02 16.51 7.78
C PRO A 67 6.00 17.64 7.91
N ALA A 68 6.40 18.77 8.50
CA ALA A 68 5.51 19.92 8.72
C ALA A 68 4.97 20.54 7.42
N ARG A 69 5.68 20.34 6.31
CA ARG A 69 5.27 20.74 4.96
C ARG A 69 5.71 19.69 3.95
N LEU A 70 4.86 19.43 2.96
CA LEU A 70 5.25 18.63 1.81
C LEU A 70 6.26 19.43 0.96
N PRO A 71 7.34 18.80 0.46
CA PRO A 71 8.25 19.47 -0.44
C PRO A 71 7.49 19.87 -1.71
N ARG A 72 7.82 21.02 -2.32
CA ARG A 72 7.20 21.44 -3.59
C ARG A 72 7.34 20.39 -4.68
N ALA A 73 8.43 19.62 -4.66
CA ALA A 73 8.64 18.49 -5.55
C ALA A 73 7.55 17.40 -5.44
N ALA A 74 6.86 17.26 -4.30
CA ALA A 74 5.75 16.32 -4.16
C ALA A 74 4.57 16.67 -5.08
N ALA A 75 4.37 17.95 -5.40
CA ALA A 75 3.30 18.38 -6.31
C ALA A 75 3.49 17.83 -7.73
N TRP A 76 4.73 17.54 -8.15
CA TRP A 76 4.99 16.93 -9.46
C TRP A 76 4.37 15.54 -9.60
N TRP A 77 4.11 14.83 -8.50
CA TRP A 77 3.40 13.56 -8.52
C TRP A 77 1.91 13.69 -8.83
N LEU A 78 1.32 14.89 -8.70
CA LEU A 78 -0.06 15.13 -9.09
C LEU A 78 -0.24 15.05 -10.61
N VAL A 79 0.78 15.42 -11.39
CA VAL A 79 0.69 15.41 -12.86
C VAL A 79 0.44 14.00 -13.41
N PRO A 80 1.29 12.99 -13.16
CA PRO A 80 1.02 11.63 -13.64
C PRO A 80 -0.24 11.05 -13.01
N LEU A 81 -0.52 11.33 -11.73
CA LEU A 81 -1.70 10.81 -11.04
C LEU A 81 -3.00 11.31 -11.69
N LEU A 82 -3.09 12.62 -11.94
CA LEU A 82 -4.25 13.24 -12.57
C LEU A 82 -4.38 12.82 -14.03
N LEU A 83 -3.26 12.74 -14.76
CA LEU A 83 -3.28 12.32 -16.16
C LEU A 83 -3.79 10.87 -16.30
N PHE A 84 -3.17 9.92 -15.59
CA PHE A 84 -3.60 8.52 -15.64
C PHE A 84 -5.02 8.36 -15.10
N GLY A 85 -5.36 9.01 -13.98
CA GLY A 85 -6.70 8.96 -13.41
C GLY A 85 -7.78 9.54 -14.33
N ALA A 86 -7.50 10.65 -15.02
CA ALA A 86 -8.43 11.25 -15.97
C ALA A 86 -8.63 10.37 -17.19
N VAL A 87 -7.55 9.84 -17.77
CA VAL A 87 -7.64 8.91 -18.91
C VAL A 87 -8.43 7.66 -18.53
N GLU A 88 -8.13 7.05 -17.38
CA GLU A 88 -8.83 5.89 -16.84
C GLU A 88 -10.33 6.19 -16.65
N GLY A 89 -10.65 7.28 -15.95
CA GLY A 89 -12.02 7.67 -15.63
C GLY A 89 -12.85 8.01 -16.87
N VAL A 90 -12.30 8.78 -17.81
CA VAL A 90 -12.99 9.12 -19.07
C VAL A 90 -13.21 7.88 -19.91
N THR A 91 -12.20 7.02 -20.03
CA THR A 91 -12.29 5.77 -20.80
C THR A 91 -13.34 4.84 -20.21
N PHE A 92 -13.39 4.72 -18.87
CA PHE A 92 -14.39 3.96 -18.14
C PHE A 92 -15.81 4.50 -18.36
N LEU A 93 -16.01 5.83 -18.29
CA LEU A 93 -17.31 6.46 -18.46
C LEU A 93 -17.87 6.32 -19.89
N ILE A 94 -17.00 6.38 -20.90
CA ILE A 94 -17.39 6.24 -22.31
C ILE A 94 -17.50 4.76 -22.71
N GLY A 95 -16.97 3.83 -21.90
CA GLY A 95 -17.01 2.39 -22.15
C GLY A 95 -16.20 1.96 -23.37
N THR A 96 -15.08 2.63 -23.65
CA THR A 96 -14.27 2.38 -24.85
C THR A 96 -12.98 1.63 -24.54
N ASP A 97 -12.58 0.73 -25.45
CA ASP A 97 -11.32 0.00 -25.36
C ASP A 97 -10.16 0.62 -26.17
N ALA A 98 -10.40 1.76 -26.80
CA ALA A 98 -9.47 2.33 -27.79
C ALA A 98 -8.20 2.96 -27.19
N TYR A 99 -8.20 3.33 -25.90
CA TYR A 99 -7.11 4.08 -25.29
C TYR A 99 -6.26 3.21 -24.35
N PRO A 100 -4.93 3.42 -24.29
CA PRO A 100 -4.06 2.70 -23.36
C PRO A 100 -4.24 3.28 -21.95
N THR A 101 -5.17 2.72 -21.19
CA THR A 101 -5.37 3.02 -19.78
C THR A 101 -4.24 2.43 -18.93
N LEU A 102 -4.04 2.97 -17.72
CA LEU A 102 -2.99 2.44 -16.84
C LEU A 102 -3.29 0.99 -16.46
N SER A 103 -4.57 0.66 -16.25
CA SER A 103 -5.04 -0.72 -16.06
C SER A 103 -4.58 -1.64 -17.19
N ARG A 104 -4.86 -1.28 -18.46
CA ARG A 104 -4.47 -2.08 -19.62
C ARG A 104 -2.97 -2.20 -19.80
N LEU A 105 -2.22 -1.15 -19.50
CA LEU A 105 -0.76 -1.20 -19.55
C LEU A 105 -0.19 -2.12 -18.46
N ALA A 106 -0.86 -2.19 -17.31
CA ALA A 106 -0.46 -3.03 -16.19
C ALA A 106 -0.91 -4.50 -16.35
N ASP A 107 -2.00 -4.77 -17.07
CA ASP A 107 -2.59 -6.11 -17.19
C ASP A 107 -1.57 -7.17 -17.67
N PRO A 108 -0.82 -7.00 -18.77
CA PRO A 108 0.16 -8.01 -19.22
C PRO A 108 1.23 -8.30 -18.17
N VAL A 109 1.62 -7.29 -17.40
CA VAL A 109 2.60 -7.45 -16.32
C VAL A 109 1.96 -8.21 -15.16
N LEU A 110 0.76 -7.82 -14.76
CA LEU A 110 0.04 -8.39 -13.62
C LEU A 110 -0.56 -9.77 -13.88
N GLU A 111 -0.63 -10.23 -15.13
CA GLU A 111 -0.92 -11.61 -15.50
C GLU A 111 0.12 -12.59 -14.90
N HIS A 112 1.38 -12.17 -14.79
CA HIS A 112 2.42 -13.00 -14.22
C HIS A 112 2.30 -13.11 -12.70
N TYR A 113 2.24 -14.34 -12.19
CA TYR A 113 2.17 -14.65 -10.76
C TYR A 113 3.21 -13.87 -9.93
N LEU A 114 4.48 -13.91 -10.34
CA LEU A 114 5.57 -13.27 -9.61
C LEU A 114 5.46 -11.74 -9.62
N ALA A 115 5.02 -11.15 -10.74
CA ALA A 115 4.83 -9.71 -10.83
C ALA A 115 3.68 -9.25 -9.92
N ARG A 116 2.57 -10.00 -9.87
CA ARG A 116 1.46 -9.73 -8.97
C ARG A 116 1.87 -9.87 -7.50
N ALA A 117 2.60 -10.93 -7.16
CA ALA A 117 3.15 -11.10 -5.82
C ALA A 117 4.10 -9.96 -5.44
N ALA A 118 4.99 -9.55 -6.37
CA ALA A 118 5.89 -8.42 -6.14
C ALA A 118 5.12 -7.10 -5.96
N ALA A 119 4.03 -6.88 -6.70
CA ALA A 119 3.17 -5.71 -6.54
C ALA A 119 2.51 -5.67 -5.16
N TYR A 120 1.93 -6.79 -4.69
CA TYR A 120 1.39 -6.90 -3.34
C TYR A 120 2.47 -6.63 -2.27
N PHE A 121 3.66 -7.23 -2.45
CA PHE A 121 4.76 -7.06 -1.50
C PHE A 121 5.23 -5.62 -1.45
N GLY A 122 5.42 -5.00 -2.62
CA GLY A 122 5.81 -3.60 -2.76
C GLY A 122 4.79 -2.67 -2.11
N TRP A 123 3.49 -2.94 -2.26
CA TRP A 123 2.43 -2.16 -1.64
C TRP A 123 2.45 -2.25 -0.10
N LEU A 124 2.50 -3.47 0.45
CA LEU A 124 2.59 -3.69 1.91
C LEU A 124 3.88 -3.08 2.49
N TRP A 125 5.00 -3.28 1.80
CA TRP A 125 6.30 -2.77 2.19
C TRP A 125 6.38 -1.25 2.13
N ALA A 126 5.83 -0.63 1.08
CA ALA A 126 5.79 0.83 0.95
C ALA A 126 5.03 1.46 2.11
N PHE A 127 3.85 0.90 2.46
CA PHE A 127 3.13 1.33 3.65
C PHE A 127 4.01 1.21 4.91
N TRP A 128 4.63 0.05 5.11
CA TRP A 128 5.46 -0.19 6.29
C TRP A 128 6.65 0.78 6.37
N ALA A 129 7.30 1.05 5.24
CA ALA A 129 8.40 2.01 5.13
C ALA A 129 7.96 3.46 5.42
N MET A 130 6.71 3.81 5.12
CA MET A 130 6.15 5.13 5.44
C MET A 130 5.82 5.26 6.94
N VAL A 131 5.35 4.20 7.58
CA VAL A 131 4.94 4.23 8.99
C VAL A 131 6.12 4.09 9.95
N ARG A 132 7.12 3.26 9.63
CA ARG A 132 8.26 2.97 10.52
C ARG A 132 9.18 4.19 10.70
N ARG A 133 9.67 4.38 11.92
CA ARG A 133 10.81 5.25 12.25
C ARG A 133 12.12 4.59 11.83
#